data_AF-A0AA38C5C3-F1
#
_entry.id   AF-A0AA38C5C3-F1
#
_cell.length_a   1.000
_cell.length_b   1.000
_cell.length_c   1.000
_cell.angle_alpha   90.00
_cell.angle_beta   90.00
_cell.angle_gamma   90.00
#
_symmetry.space_group_name_H-M   'P 1'
#
loop_
_entity.id
_entity.type
_entity.pdbx_description
1 polymer ?
#
loop_
_entity_poly.entity_id
_entity_poly.type
_entity_poly.pdbx_seq_one_letter_code
_entity_poly.pdbx_strand_id
1 'polypeptide(L)'
;MMSAPSPSPSSSPSPSLEETHAAYDAAYFQAYAHVAVHEEMLKDRVRTETYRDAIQQHQDLIQGKVVLDVGCGTGILSIFCAKAGARKVYAVDASEIAIQ
;
A
#
# COMPACT_ATOMS: atom_id res chain seq x y z
N MET A 1 -37.67 -53.02 4.14
CA MET A 1 -37.20 -51.74 3.55
C MET A 1 -36.76 -50.85 4.71
N MET A 2 -35.46 -50.82 5.02
CA MET A 2 -34.89 -49.89 5.99
C MET A 2 -34.05 -48.90 5.17
N SER A 3 -34.48 -47.64 5.14
CA SER A 3 -33.81 -46.57 4.41
C SER A 3 -32.46 -46.26 5.05
N ALA A 4 -31.41 -46.18 4.23
CA ALA A 4 -30.07 -45.78 4.65
C ALA A 4 -30.06 -44.31 5.11
N PRO A 5 -29.21 -43.93 6.09
CA PRO A 5 -29.08 -42.54 6.52
C PRO A 5 -28.40 -41.69 5.45
N SER A 6 -28.90 -40.48 5.26
CA SER A 6 -28.32 -39.47 4.37
C SER A 6 -26.92 -39.05 4.82
N PRO A 7 -25.96 -38.82 3.89
CA PRO A 7 -24.61 -38.40 4.25
C PRO A 7 -24.65 -37.02 4.89
N SER A 8 -23.90 -36.85 5.98
CA SER A 8 -23.66 -35.57 6.63
C SER A 8 -22.95 -34.60 5.67
N PRO A 9 -23.23 -33.29 5.73
CA PRO A 9 -22.55 -32.31 4.89
C PRO A 9 -21.06 -32.32 5.25
N SER A 10 -20.22 -32.60 4.26
CA SER A 10 -18.77 -32.53 4.39
C SER A 10 -18.38 -31.10 4.77
N SER A 11 -17.88 -30.90 5.99
CA SER A 11 -17.32 -29.64 6.43
C SER A 11 -16.05 -29.36 5.62
N SER A 12 -16.08 -28.35 4.76
CA SER A 12 -14.86 -27.79 4.17
C SER A 12 -13.91 -27.36 5.29
N PRO A 13 -12.60 -27.65 5.20
CA PRO A 13 -11.64 -27.23 6.21
C PRO A 13 -11.61 -25.70 6.30
N SER A 14 -11.49 -25.17 7.51
CA SER A 14 -11.25 -23.73 7.73
C SER A 14 -9.91 -23.33 7.11
N PRO A 15 -9.80 -22.12 6.55
CA PRO A 15 -8.55 -21.65 5.95
C PRO A 15 -7.42 -21.64 6.98
N SER A 16 -6.21 -21.92 6.51
CA SER A 16 -4.99 -21.78 7.29
C SER A 16 -4.74 -20.31 7.68
N LEU A 17 -3.88 -20.09 8.68
CA LEU A 17 -3.50 -18.74 9.10
C LEU A 17 -2.81 -17.96 7.97
N GLU A 18 -1.99 -18.63 7.15
CA GLU A 18 -1.31 -18.02 6.01
C GLU A 18 -2.32 -17.58 4.93
N GLU A 19 -3.28 -18.43 4.59
CA GLU A 19 -4.36 -18.09 3.64
C GLU A 19 -5.23 -16.94 4.17
N THR A 20 -5.45 -16.91 5.49
CA THR A 20 -6.20 -15.84 6.14
C THR A 20 -5.44 -14.52 6.05
N HIS A 21 -4.15 -14.49 6.37
CA HIS A 21 -3.31 -13.29 6.24
C HIS A 21 -3.22 -12.81 4.79
N ALA A 22 -3.02 -13.72 3.84
CA ALA A 22 -2.97 -13.37 2.42
C ALA A 22 -4.28 -12.75 1.93
N ALA A 23 -5.44 -13.25 2.39
CA ALA A 23 -6.74 -12.69 2.06
C ALA A 23 -6.93 -11.28 2.68
N TYR A 24 -6.46 -11.06 3.91
CA TYR A 24 -6.49 -9.74 4.54
C TYR A 24 -5.59 -8.74 3.82
N ASP A 25 -4.36 -9.13 3.46
CA ASP A 25 -3.42 -8.29 2.72
C ASP A 25 -3.99 -7.93 1.34
N ALA A 26 -4.55 -8.90 0.63
CA ALA A 26 -5.19 -8.65 -0.66
C ALA A 26 -6.35 -7.64 -0.56
N ALA A 27 -7.21 -7.79 0.45
CA ALA A 27 -8.31 -6.85 0.68
C ALA A 27 -7.79 -5.44 1.05
N TYR A 28 -6.74 -5.36 1.86
CA TYR A 28 -6.09 -4.11 2.24
C TYR A 28 -5.50 -3.39 1.01
N PHE A 29 -4.70 -4.08 0.20
CA PHE A 29 -4.09 -3.47 -0.99
C PHE A 29 -5.12 -3.12 -2.05
N GLN A 30 -6.20 -3.90 -2.19
CA GLN A 30 -7.31 -3.55 -3.07
C GLN A 30 -7.98 -2.24 -2.65
N ALA A 31 -8.14 -1.99 -1.34
CA ALA A 31 -8.70 -0.72 -0.86
C ALA A 31 -7.84 0.48 -1.28
N TYR A 32 -6.51 0.35 -1.25
CA TYR A 32 -5.57 1.38 -1.71
C TYR A 32 -5.41 1.46 -3.23
N ALA A 33 -5.94 0.51 -4.00
CA ALA A 33 -5.97 0.64 -5.46
C ALA A 33 -6.99 1.68 -5.94
N HIS A 34 -7.88 2.20 -5.07
CA HIS A 34 -8.89 3.17 -5.47
C HIS A 34 -8.38 4.62 -5.41
N VAL A 35 -8.49 5.35 -6.53
CA VAL A 35 -8.08 6.76 -6.66
C VAL A 35 -8.68 7.66 -5.57
N ALA A 36 -9.94 7.41 -5.16
CA ALA A 36 -10.62 8.24 -4.16
C ALA A 36 -9.87 8.32 -2.82
N VAL A 37 -9.24 7.23 -2.39
CA VAL A 37 -8.46 7.19 -1.15
C VAL A 37 -7.22 8.08 -1.28
N HIS A 38 -6.54 8.03 -2.42
CA HIS A 38 -5.38 8.87 -2.69
C HIS A 38 -5.75 10.34 -2.89
N GLU A 39 -6.89 10.62 -3.51
CA GLU A 39 -7.41 11.97 -3.64
C GLU A 39 -7.68 12.60 -2.28
N GLU A 40 -8.31 11.86 -1.36
CA GLU A 40 -8.52 12.29 0.03
C GLU A 40 -7.18 12.57 0.73
N MET A 41 -6.23 11.63 0.64
CA MET A 41 -4.90 11.80 1.22
C MET A 41 -4.14 13.01 0.65
N LEU A 42 -4.24 13.26 -0.66
CA LEU A 42 -3.57 14.39 -1.32
C LEU A 42 -4.25 15.73 -1.00
N LYS A 43 -5.57 15.74 -0.82
CA LYS A 43 -6.33 16.93 -0.42
C LYS A 43 -6.14 17.28 1.05
N ASP A 44 -5.74 16.32 1.89
CA ASP A 44 -5.23 16.63 3.22
C ASP A 44 -3.92 17.41 3.12
N ARG A 45 -4.05 18.73 3.24
CA ARG A 45 -2.94 19.67 3.17
C ARG A 45 -1.99 19.53 4.34
N VAL A 46 -2.51 19.37 5.56
CA VAL A 46 -1.67 19.28 6.76
C VAL A 46 -0.75 18.07 6.61
N ARG A 47 -1.31 16.91 6.26
CA ARG A 47 -0.53 15.70 5.98
C ARG A 47 0.50 15.92 4.87
N THR A 48 0.05 16.36 3.69
CA THR A 48 0.90 16.42 2.49
C THR A 48 2.01 17.47 2.61
N GLU A 49 1.70 18.65 3.16
CA GLU A 49 2.66 19.73 3.35
C GLU A 49 3.65 19.42 4.47
N THR A 50 3.23 18.75 5.55
CA THR A 50 4.16 18.32 6.61
C THR A 50 5.25 17.40 6.07
N TYR A 51 4.90 16.41 5.24
CA TYR A 51 5.91 15.54 4.61
C TYR A 51 6.83 16.31 3.67
N ARG A 52 6.27 17.17 2.80
CA ARG A 52 7.04 18.01 1.88
C ARG A 52 8.06 18.86 2.66
N ASP A 53 7.60 19.53 3.71
CA ASP A 53 8.41 20.47 4.47
C ASP A 53 9.50 19.74 5.25
N ALA A 54 9.21 18.57 5.83
CA ALA A 54 10.21 17.74 6.49
C ALA A 54 11.31 17.28 5.52
N ILE A 55 10.93 16.83 4.32
CA ILE A 55 11.88 16.44 3.26
C ILE A 55 12.77 17.64 2.85
N GLN A 56 12.16 18.81 2.68
CA GLN A 56 12.87 20.02 2.28
C GLN A 56 13.81 20.54 3.38
N GLN A 57 13.39 20.48 4.64
CA GLN A 57 14.20 20.90 5.80
C GLN A 57 15.43 20.02 5.98
N HIS A 58 15.36 18.74 5.59
CA HIS A 58 16.46 17.78 5.66
C HIS A 58 17.05 17.44 4.29
N GLN A 59 16.99 18.38 3.34
CA GLN A 59 17.50 18.19 1.99
C GLN A 59 18.97 17.77 1.98
N ASP A 60 19.78 18.28 2.91
CA ASP A 60 21.20 17.94 3.07
C ASP A 60 21.44 16.44 3.34
N LEU A 61 20.47 15.78 4.00
CA LEU A 61 20.51 14.35 4.25
C LEU A 61 20.05 13.51 3.05
N ILE A 62 19.34 14.12 2.10
CA ILE A 62 18.71 13.45 0.95
C ILE A 62 19.51 13.66 -0.35
N GLN A 63 20.12 14.83 -0.52
CA GLN A 63 20.80 15.21 -1.74
C GLN A 63 21.92 14.24 -2.11
N GLY A 64 21.87 13.73 -3.34
CA GLY A 64 22.81 12.75 -3.87
C GLY A 64 22.66 11.33 -3.31
N LYS A 65 21.68 11.07 -2.43
CA LYS A 65 21.44 9.74 -1.83
C LYS A 65 20.46 8.90 -2.65
N VAL A 66 20.42 7.61 -2.33
CA VAL A 66 19.38 6.69 -2.82
C VAL A 66 18.31 6.61 -1.73
N VAL A 67 17.05 6.79 -2.12
CA VAL A 67 15.89 6.80 -1.22
C VAL A 67 14.97 5.63 -1.56
N LEU A 68 14.34 5.03 -0.54
CA LEU A 68 13.26 4.06 -0.68
C LEU A 68 11.98 4.67 -0.09
N ASP A 69 10.91 4.73 -0.88
CA ASP A 69 9.57 5.15 -0.49
C ASP A 69 8.67 3.91 -0.44
N VAL A 70 8.25 3.53 0.77
CA VAL A 70 7.50 2.29 1.06
C VAL A 70 6.01 2.61 1.17
N GLY A 71 5.20 2.03 0.31
CA GLY A 71 3.79 2.40 0.15
C GLY A 71 3.68 3.76 -0.54
N CYS A 72 4.36 3.90 -1.68
CA CYS A 72 4.51 5.20 -2.34
C CYS A 72 3.18 5.76 -2.87
N GLY A 73 2.16 4.93 -3.03
CA GLY A 73 0.87 5.27 -3.61
C GLY A 73 1.05 5.92 -4.97
N THR A 74 0.51 7.13 -5.10
CA THR A 74 0.66 7.99 -6.29
C THR A 74 2.09 8.53 -6.51
N GLY A 75 3.04 8.26 -5.61
CA GLY A 75 4.43 8.67 -5.71
C GLY A 75 4.72 10.11 -5.29
N ILE A 76 3.78 10.79 -4.64
CA ILE A 76 3.95 12.21 -4.28
C ILE A 76 5.17 12.45 -3.37
N LEU A 77 5.43 11.55 -2.42
CA LEU A 77 6.57 11.65 -1.51
C LEU A 77 7.88 11.35 -2.25
N SER A 78 7.87 10.34 -3.12
CA SER A 78 8.97 10.06 -4.06
C SER A 78 9.35 11.29 -4.89
N ILE A 79 8.36 12.05 -5.39
CA ILE A 79 8.59 13.28 -6.15
C ILE A 79 9.23 14.36 -5.26
N PHE A 80 8.79 14.50 -4.00
CA PHE A 80 9.43 15.44 -3.07
C PHE A 80 10.89 15.06 -2.80
N CYS A 81 11.20 13.79 -2.58
CA CYS A 81 12.58 13.32 -2.42
C CYS A 81 13.43 13.56 -3.67
N ALA A 82 12.88 13.34 -4.87
CA ALA A 82 13.56 13.65 -6.13
C ALA A 82 13.84 15.16 -6.27
N LYS A 83 12.89 16.02 -5.91
CA LYS A 83 13.06 17.49 -5.89
C LYS A 83 14.10 17.95 -4.85
N ALA A 84 14.19 17.26 -3.71
CA ALA A 84 15.24 17.44 -2.72
C ALA A 84 16.63 16.95 -3.20
N GLY A 85 16.75 16.48 -4.45
CA GLY A 85 18.01 16.12 -5.06
C GLY A 85 18.47 14.69 -4.79
N ALA A 86 17.56 13.79 -4.41
CA ALA A 86 17.88 12.36 -4.36
C ALA A 86 18.45 11.89 -5.71
N ARG A 87 19.54 11.12 -5.67
CA ARG A 87 20.18 10.53 -6.85
C ARG A 87 19.28 9.51 -7.53
N LYS A 88 18.54 8.74 -6.74
CA LYS A 88 17.57 7.76 -7.21
C LYS A 88 16.54 7.52 -6.11
N VAL A 89 15.27 7.39 -6.48
CA VAL A 89 14.20 7.00 -5.58
C VAL A 89 13.62 5.66 -6.07
N TYR A 90 13.58 4.67 -5.19
CA TYR A 90 12.81 3.45 -5.38
C TYR A 90 11.44 3.67 -4.75
N ALA A 91 10.41 3.82 -5.58
CA ALA A 91 9.03 3.96 -5.14
C ALA A 91 8.38 2.57 -5.22
N VAL A 92 7.99 2.02 -4.08
CA VAL A 92 7.43 0.67 -4.00
C VAL A 92 6.01 0.76 -3.45
N ASP A 93 5.05 0.19 -4.19
CA ASP A 93 3.68 0.02 -3.74
C ASP A 93 3.22 -1.41 -4.01
N ALA A 94 2.40 -1.94 -3.11
CA ALA A 94 1.82 -3.28 -3.21
C ALA A 94 0.41 -3.27 -3.83
N SER A 95 -0.20 -2.10 -3.97
CA SER A 95 -1.46 -1.91 -4.67
C SER A 95 -1.23 -1.55 -6.15
N GLU A 96 -2.29 -1.70 -6.94
CA GLU A 96 -2.27 -1.41 -8.38
C GLU A 96 -2.32 0.09 -8.69
N ILE A 97 -2.36 1.00 -7.70
CA ILE A 97 -2.51 2.44 -7.95
C ILE A 97 -1.37 3.03 -8.79
N ALA A 98 -0.16 2.49 -8.63
CA ALA A 98 1.03 3.00 -9.31
C ALA A 98 1.06 2.68 -10.82
N ILE A 99 0.16 1.81 -11.30
CA ILE A 99 0.09 1.37 -12.70
C ILE A 99 -1.22 1.71 -13.42
N GLN A 100 -2.09 2.51 -12.79
CA GLN A 100 -3.35 3.00 -13.38
C GLN A 100 -3.13 4.24 -14.24
#